data_AF-A0A8T5FEH8-F1
#
_entry.id   AF-A0A8T5FEH8-F1
#
_cell.length_a   1.000
_cell.length_b   1.000
_cell.length_c   1.000
_cell.angle_alpha   90.00
_cell.angle_beta   90.00
_cell.angle_gamma   90.00
#
_symmetry.space_group_name_H-M   'P 1'
#
loop_
_entity.id
_entity.type
_entity.pdbx_description
1 polymer ?
#
loop_
_entity_poly.entity_id
_entity_poly.type
_entity_poly.pdbx_seq_one_letter_code
_entity_poly.pdbx_strand_id
1 'polypeptide(L)'
;MNKEEANEPGITEKFDADGYDRFGYDADGYDRNGKNPENLITISDEDKKRIKKFGKRFATIQDFVTRAISVNLAWEENPFTSMDTFAQKSPTVKQYVFLKEFMDSELLNKMFPNYPAEFGEEWEKYEKENNQIENKKDSENRAKNQREERRDKKNFAKLKLELSSSQSYVKAEWKNIANDENEIKYDGWPLLFGHYSRIFPAQIALHVLGNLMRKLDSTAINFETFTKEAYDVAEEIATEYLAKERKDNTLKRVKKISIGLPKPYEGDEITAEQSIKEHRYKDRNFGKIKKTKEGNKTFEGLMSALGLIRVFEKRDEISVTFSEKGKTMYLMKNPIFQETDDSAFSPQEQDFVIEDLISERKLEAKLIEVAKKTIKDSKNQADTVKDIEQAFQNEMVKFAKTCSDSNTVTRLEKMIKMTEDTNKENSENKDEDRKQTAIEAVRIATLGRMAELGVIDWETNSEKKSLYTIAKKS
;
A
#
# COMPACT_ATOMS: atom_id res chain seq x y z
N MET A 1 -39.78 -57.33 25.66
CA MET A 1 -38.93 -58.46 25.22
C MET A 1 -37.58 -57.87 24.87
N ASN A 2 -36.52 -58.54 25.32
CA ASN A 2 -35.19 -58.02 25.59
C ASN A 2 -34.37 -57.56 24.37
N LYS A 3 -33.49 -56.59 24.65
CA LYS A 3 -32.09 -56.40 24.23
C LYS A 3 -31.65 -56.98 22.88
N GLU A 4 -31.11 -56.10 22.05
CA GLU A 4 -29.88 -56.37 21.28
C GLU A 4 -29.02 -55.08 21.27
N GLU A 5 -28.24 -54.92 22.35
CA GLU A 5 -26.98 -54.19 22.29
C GLU A 5 -25.99 -55.09 21.56
N ALA A 6 -25.51 -54.66 20.39
CA ALA A 6 -24.38 -55.27 19.74
C ALA A 6 -23.12 -54.91 20.53
N ASN A 7 -22.51 -55.94 21.12
CA ASN A 7 -21.21 -55.92 21.78
C ASN A 7 -20.13 -55.26 20.88
N GLU A 8 -19.60 -54.12 21.29
CA GLU A 8 -18.20 -53.79 21.02
C GLU A 8 -17.34 -54.45 22.11
N PRO A 9 -16.24 -55.13 21.75
CA PRO A 9 -15.45 -55.90 22.68
C PRO A 9 -14.69 -54.96 23.62
N GLY A 10 -15.08 -54.99 24.90
CA GLY A 10 -14.28 -54.43 25.98
C GLY A 10 -12.87 -55.02 25.93
N ILE A 11 -11.88 -54.14 25.88
CA ILE A 11 -10.49 -54.48 26.18
C ILE A 11 -10.49 -54.86 27.67
N THR A 12 -10.65 -56.15 27.98
CA THR A 12 -10.27 -56.66 29.30
C THR A 12 -8.76 -56.47 29.40
N GLU A 13 -8.34 -55.46 30.15
CA GLU A 13 -6.94 -55.25 30.53
C GLU A 13 -6.44 -56.51 31.23
N LYS A 14 -5.66 -57.32 30.48
CA LYS A 14 -4.98 -58.46 31.05
C LYS A 14 -3.70 -57.93 31.70
N PHE A 15 -3.72 -57.85 33.02
CA PHE A 15 -2.51 -57.72 33.82
C PHE A 15 -1.68 -58.99 33.67
N ASP A 16 -0.36 -58.83 33.63
CA ASP A 16 0.60 -59.93 33.62
C ASP A 16 0.65 -60.64 35.00
N ALA A 17 1.50 -61.66 35.11
CA ALA A 17 1.64 -62.44 36.34
C ALA A 17 2.16 -61.61 37.54
N ASP A 18 2.75 -60.43 37.28
CA ASP A 18 3.25 -59.51 38.29
C ASP A 18 2.19 -58.44 38.65
N GLY A 19 1.01 -58.45 38.02
CA GLY A 19 -0.08 -57.52 38.28
C GLY A 19 -0.02 -56.22 37.49
N TYR A 20 0.73 -56.14 36.38
CA TYR A 20 0.88 -54.94 35.55
C TYR A 20 0.25 -55.09 34.17
N ASP A 21 -0.38 -54.04 33.66
CA ASP A 21 -0.99 -54.01 32.33
C ASP A 21 0.06 -54.04 31.20
N ARG A 22 -0.41 -54.02 29.94
CA ARG A 22 0.48 -54.02 28.77
C ARG A 22 1.41 -52.80 28.66
N PHE A 23 1.18 -51.77 29.48
CA PHE A 23 1.95 -50.54 29.54
C PHE A 23 2.86 -50.48 30.78
N GLY A 24 2.80 -51.48 31.66
CA GLY A 24 3.65 -51.61 32.83
C GLY A 24 3.11 -50.92 34.08
N TYR A 25 1.80 -50.71 34.18
CA TYR A 25 1.11 -50.10 35.34
C TYR A 25 0.22 -51.10 36.08
N ASP A 26 0.23 -51.06 37.41
CA ASP A 26 -0.67 -51.88 38.22
C ASP A 26 -2.12 -51.36 38.18
N ALA A 27 -3.03 -52.08 38.83
CA ALA A 27 -4.45 -51.72 38.87
C ALA A 27 -4.73 -50.36 39.54
N ASP A 28 -3.78 -49.84 40.33
CA ASP A 28 -3.85 -48.54 40.99
C ASP A 28 -3.08 -47.44 40.21
N GLY A 29 -2.57 -47.77 39.01
CA GLY A 29 -1.89 -46.86 38.10
C GLY A 29 -0.40 -46.63 38.40
N TYR A 30 0.23 -47.43 39.27
CA TYR A 30 1.65 -47.28 39.60
C TYR A 30 2.52 -48.12 38.66
N ASP A 31 3.64 -47.54 38.21
CA ASP A 31 4.65 -48.28 37.47
C ASP A 31 5.34 -49.33 38.38
N ARG A 32 6.14 -50.21 37.78
CA ARG A 32 6.92 -51.24 38.50
C ARG A 32 7.91 -50.68 39.54
N ASN A 33 8.11 -49.37 39.62
CA ASN A 33 8.93 -48.68 40.61
C ASN A 33 8.09 -48.00 41.70
N GLY A 34 6.78 -48.26 41.76
CA GLY A 34 5.87 -47.63 42.72
C GLY A 34 5.60 -46.15 42.44
N LYS A 35 5.70 -45.71 41.18
CA LYS A 35 5.40 -44.32 40.78
C LYS A 35 4.10 -44.26 39.98
N ASN A 36 3.12 -43.54 40.51
CA ASN A 36 1.92 -43.20 39.76
C ASN A 36 2.21 -41.96 38.87
N PRO A 37 2.09 -42.06 37.54
CA PRO A 37 2.32 -40.94 36.63
C PRO A 37 1.35 -39.78 36.83
N GLU A 38 0.19 -39.98 37.45
CA GLU A 38 -0.77 -38.92 37.81
C GLU A 38 -0.22 -37.95 38.87
N ASN A 39 0.80 -38.35 39.63
CA ASN A 39 1.35 -37.57 40.76
C ASN A 39 2.74 -36.95 40.49
N LEU A 40 3.24 -37.01 39.24
CA LEU A 40 4.59 -36.53 38.88
C LEU A 40 4.54 -35.46 37.78
N ILE A 41 4.26 -34.21 38.16
CA ILE A 41 4.55 -33.07 37.27
C ILE A 41 6.07 -32.84 37.27
N THR A 42 6.75 -33.36 36.25
CA THR A 42 8.18 -33.11 36.05
C THR A 42 8.38 -31.95 35.08
N ILE A 43 9.22 -30.99 35.48
CA ILE A 43 9.57 -29.81 34.65
C ILE A 43 11.05 -29.91 34.33
N SER A 44 11.40 -29.79 33.06
CA SER A 44 12.79 -29.81 32.60
C SER A 44 13.58 -28.64 33.19
N ASP A 45 14.90 -28.80 33.36
CA ASP A 45 15.75 -27.70 33.84
C ASP A 45 15.81 -26.52 32.86
N GLU A 46 15.60 -26.79 31.57
CA GLU A 46 15.47 -25.75 30.55
C GLU A 46 14.19 -24.94 30.72
N ASP A 47 13.05 -25.59 30.98
CA ASP A 47 11.79 -24.90 31.21
C ASP A 47 11.79 -24.15 32.54
N LYS A 48 12.42 -24.70 33.59
CA LYS A 48 12.68 -23.94 34.83
C LYS A 48 13.49 -22.68 34.55
N LYS A 49 14.52 -22.74 33.69
CA LYS A 49 15.29 -21.56 33.27
C LYS A 49 14.43 -20.58 32.46
N ARG A 50 13.58 -21.06 31.55
CA ARG A 50 12.67 -20.22 30.74
C ARG A 50 11.63 -19.51 31.61
N ILE A 51 10.98 -20.22 32.54
CA ILE A 51 10.01 -19.65 33.48
C ILE A 51 10.66 -18.55 34.32
N LYS A 52 11.89 -18.79 34.83
CA LYS A 52 12.65 -17.80 35.61
C LYS A 52 12.95 -16.50 34.84
N LYS A 53 13.01 -16.52 33.49
CA LYS A 53 13.18 -15.30 32.67
C LYS A 53 12.00 -14.34 32.76
N PHE A 54 10.82 -14.83 33.13
CA PHE A 54 9.63 -14.01 33.34
C PHE A 54 9.55 -13.39 34.75
N GLY A 55 10.58 -13.59 35.59
CA GLY A 55 10.82 -12.85 36.83
C GLY A 55 9.62 -12.76 37.79
N LYS A 56 9.45 -11.58 38.41
CA LYS A 56 8.40 -11.23 39.40
C LYS A 56 6.95 -11.48 38.95
N ARG A 57 6.73 -11.88 37.69
CA ARG A 57 5.42 -12.22 37.15
C ARG A 57 4.85 -13.50 37.79
N PHE A 58 5.70 -14.42 38.24
CA PHE A 58 5.27 -15.61 38.98
C PHE A 58 6.04 -15.70 40.30
N ALA A 59 5.33 -16.00 41.39
CA ALA A 59 5.95 -16.06 42.71
C ALA A 59 6.90 -17.26 42.83
N THR A 60 6.54 -18.38 42.20
CA THR A 60 7.33 -19.62 42.16
C THR A 60 7.11 -20.36 40.83
N ILE A 61 7.90 -21.40 40.57
CA ILE A 61 7.63 -22.31 39.44
C ILE A 61 6.29 -23.03 39.62
N GLN A 62 5.92 -23.35 40.87
CA GLN A 62 4.63 -23.96 41.17
C GLN A 62 3.46 -23.02 40.83
N ASP A 63 3.59 -21.72 41.11
CA ASP A 63 2.60 -20.71 40.74
C ASP A 63 2.39 -20.65 39.20
N PHE A 64 3.47 -20.73 38.43
CA PHE A 64 3.38 -20.84 36.97
C PHE A 64 2.60 -22.09 36.52
N VAL A 65 2.93 -23.26 37.09
CA VAL A 65 2.29 -24.54 36.73
C VAL A 65 0.82 -24.55 37.10
N THR A 66 0.49 -24.19 38.34
CA THR A 66 -0.91 -24.13 38.80
C THR A 66 -1.74 -23.19 37.93
N ARG A 67 -1.18 -22.05 37.54
CA ARG A 67 -1.84 -21.12 36.62
C ARG A 67 -2.02 -21.71 35.23
N ALA A 68 -1.00 -22.36 34.68
CA ALA A 68 -1.08 -23.00 33.37
C ALA A 68 -2.16 -24.08 33.37
N ILE A 69 -2.21 -24.93 34.39
CA ILE A 69 -3.26 -25.95 34.57
C ILE A 69 -4.64 -25.27 34.64
N SER A 70 -4.79 -24.24 35.46
CA SER A 70 -6.07 -23.53 35.60
C SER A 70 -6.58 -22.94 34.29
N VAL A 71 -5.69 -22.36 33.48
CA VAL A 71 -6.05 -21.81 32.17
C VAL A 71 -6.46 -22.90 31.19
N ASN A 72 -5.72 -24.02 31.15
CA ASN A 72 -6.05 -25.13 30.26
C ASN A 72 -7.35 -25.83 30.68
N LEU A 73 -7.56 -26.09 31.97
CA LEU A 73 -8.81 -26.67 32.46
C LEU A 73 -10.01 -25.77 32.19
N ALA A 74 -9.89 -24.46 32.40
CA ALA A 74 -10.98 -23.53 32.07
C ALA A 74 -11.34 -23.55 30.58
N TRP A 75 -10.36 -23.79 29.69
CA TRP A 75 -10.60 -23.97 28.26
C TRP A 75 -11.34 -25.28 27.96
N GLU A 76 -10.90 -26.40 28.56
CA GLU A 76 -11.55 -27.70 28.36
C GLU A 76 -12.97 -27.75 28.94
N GLU A 77 -13.20 -27.12 30.10
CA GLU A 77 -14.51 -27.07 30.76
C GLU A 77 -15.51 -26.19 29.99
N ASN A 78 -15.10 -24.99 29.59
CA ASN A 78 -15.94 -24.08 28.83
C ASN A 78 -15.10 -23.05 28.06
N PRO A 79 -14.86 -23.28 26.75
CA PRO A 79 -14.10 -22.35 25.92
C PRO A 79 -14.64 -20.92 25.90
N PHE A 80 -15.97 -20.73 26.01
CA PHE A 80 -16.60 -19.42 25.93
C PHE A 80 -16.35 -18.53 27.17
N THR A 81 -16.15 -19.13 28.34
CA THR A 81 -15.86 -18.40 29.59
C THR A 81 -14.40 -18.49 30.02
N SER A 82 -13.61 -19.34 29.36
CA SER A 82 -12.17 -19.51 29.62
C SER A 82 -11.35 -18.21 29.55
N MET A 83 -11.84 -17.24 28.76
CA MET A 83 -11.22 -15.93 28.58
C MET A 83 -11.19 -15.12 29.88
N ASP A 84 -12.19 -15.26 30.74
CA ASP A 84 -12.20 -14.59 32.04
C ASP A 84 -11.06 -15.12 32.92
N THR A 85 -10.84 -16.44 32.91
CA THR A 85 -9.72 -17.07 33.60
C THR A 85 -8.39 -16.59 33.03
N PHE A 86 -8.25 -16.51 31.70
CA PHE A 86 -7.03 -15.99 31.06
C PHE A 86 -6.74 -14.53 31.47
N ALA A 87 -7.77 -13.68 31.47
CA ALA A 87 -7.70 -12.24 31.74
C ALA A 87 -7.33 -11.86 33.18
N GLN A 88 -7.47 -12.77 34.15
CA GLN A 88 -7.11 -12.52 35.56
C GLN A 88 -5.63 -12.13 35.80
N LYS A 89 -4.75 -12.27 34.80
CA LYS A 89 -3.35 -11.86 34.92
C LYS A 89 -2.99 -10.84 33.85
N SER A 90 -2.48 -9.70 34.28
CA SER A 90 -2.08 -8.60 33.41
C SER A 90 -1.16 -9.05 32.26
N PRO A 91 -1.40 -8.62 31.02
CA PRO A 91 -0.58 -9.01 29.88
C PRO A 91 0.80 -8.34 29.97
N THR A 92 1.80 -8.87 29.26
CA THR A 92 3.00 -8.08 28.91
C THR A 92 2.68 -7.16 27.74
N VAL A 93 3.49 -6.12 27.49
CA VAL A 93 3.33 -5.25 26.31
C VAL A 93 3.24 -6.07 25.02
N LYS A 94 4.17 -7.02 24.82
CA LYS A 94 4.18 -7.89 23.63
C LYS A 94 2.92 -8.75 23.50
N GLN A 95 2.40 -9.28 24.60
CA GLN A 95 1.16 -10.06 24.60
C GLN A 95 -0.05 -9.17 24.34
N TYR A 96 -0.12 -7.99 24.93
CA TYR A 96 -1.24 -7.06 24.70
C TYR A 96 -1.27 -6.57 23.25
N VAL A 97 -0.10 -6.21 22.70
CA VAL A 97 0.05 -5.91 21.27
C VAL A 97 -0.44 -7.09 20.44
N PHE A 98 0.06 -8.29 20.69
CA PHE A 98 -0.38 -9.48 19.97
C PHE A 98 -1.89 -9.71 20.10
N LEU A 99 -2.51 -9.47 21.26
CA LEU A 99 -3.96 -9.60 21.42
C LEU A 99 -4.72 -8.48 20.70
N LYS A 100 -4.11 -7.32 20.46
CA LYS A 100 -4.75 -6.13 19.87
C LYS A 100 -5.00 -6.10 18.35
N GLU A 101 -4.13 -6.48 17.42
CA GLU A 101 -3.62 -7.83 17.25
C GLU A 101 -4.77 -8.78 16.87
N PHE A 102 -4.89 -9.88 17.62
CA PHE A 102 -5.88 -10.96 17.58
C PHE A 102 -7.36 -10.57 17.54
N MET A 103 -7.74 -9.69 18.45
CA MET A 103 -9.06 -9.69 19.09
C MET A 103 -9.86 -8.45 18.75
N ASP A 104 -11.18 -8.56 18.90
CA ASP A 104 -12.08 -7.42 18.83
C ASP A 104 -11.77 -6.41 19.96
N SER A 105 -11.91 -5.11 19.66
CA SER A 105 -11.56 -4.03 20.59
C SER A 105 -12.47 -3.97 21.81
N GLU A 106 -13.76 -4.26 21.67
CA GLU A 106 -14.69 -4.31 22.80
C GLU A 106 -14.36 -5.49 23.72
N LEU A 107 -14.07 -6.66 23.13
CA LEU A 107 -13.68 -7.84 23.89
C LEU A 107 -12.33 -7.65 24.59
N LEU A 108 -11.34 -7.06 23.92
CA LEU A 108 -10.03 -6.77 24.51
C LEU A 108 -10.15 -5.78 25.68
N ASN A 109 -10.98 -4.74 25.54
CA ASN A 109 -11.22 -3.77 26.61
C ASN A 109 -11.98 -4.39 27.79
N LYS A 110 -12.89 -5.33 27.52
CA LYS A 110 -13.57 -6.12 28.57
C LYS A 110 -12.57 -7.00 29.35
N MET A 111 -11.59 -7.60 28.66
CA MET A 111 -10.60 -8.47 29.30
C MET A 111 -9.52 -7.69 30.07
N PHE A 112 -9.06 -6.58 29.52
CA PHE A 112 -7.97 -5.79 30.09
C PHE A 112 -8.37 -4.32 30.18
N PRO A 113 -9.32 -3.98 31.06
CA PRO A 113 -9.73 -2.60 31.26
C PRO A 113 -8.52 -1.78 31.69
N ASN A 114 -8.43 -0.55 31.19
CA ASN A 114 -7.35 0.43 31.44
C ASN A 114 -6.01 0.16 30.74
N TYR A 115 -5.85 -0.93 29.98
CA TYR A 115 -4.70 -1.10 29.09
C TYR A 115 -4.98 -0.39 27.74
N PRO A 116 -3.96 0.22 27.09
CA PRO A 116 -2.54 0.16 27.41
C PRO A 116 -2.04 1.16 28.47
N ALA A 117 -2.88 2.05 29.03
CA ALA A 117 -2.43 3.11 29.94
C ALA A 117 -1.70 2.57 31.20
N GLU A 118 -2.12 1.40 31.71
CA GLU A 118 -1.47 0.70 32.84
C GLU A 118 -0.02 0.28 32.60
N PHE A 119 0.46 0.27 31.34
CA PHE A 119 1.87 -0.02 31.04
C PHE A 119 2.81 1.18 31.28
N GLY A 120 2.28 2.40 31.38
CA GLY A 120 3.07 3.61 31.62
C GLY A 120 4.24 3.80 30.62
N GLU A 121 5.42 4.13 31.14
CA GLU A 121 6.63 4.42 30.35
C GLU A 121 7.05 3.27 29.41
N GLU A 122 6.71 2.01 29.73
CA GLU A 122 7.04 0.85 28.88
C GLU A 122 6.26 0.90 27.56
N TRP A 123 5.02 1.40 27.59
CA TRP A 123 4.20 1.60 26.39
C TRP A 123 4.73 2.74 25.53
N GLU A 124 5.07 3.87 26.15
CA GLU A 124 5.64 5.02 25.42
C GLU A 124 6.95 4.65 24.71
N LYS A 125 7.79 3.83 25.35
CA LYS A 125 9.01 3.31 24.76
C LYS A 125 8.70 2.38 23.57
N TYR A 126 7.74 1.48 23.74
CA TYR A 126 7.28 0.61 22.66
C TYR A 126 6.74 1.40 21.47
N GLU A 127 5.92 2.43 21.70
CA GLU A 127 5.39 3.30 20.64
C GLU A 127 6.50 4.07 19.90
N LYS A 128 7.49 4.60 20.62
CA LYS A 128 8.64 5.28 20.00
C LYS A 128 9.48 4.35 19.12
N GLU A 129 9.71 3.13 19.57
CA GLU A 129 10.53 2.14 18.85
C GLU A 129 9.80 1.51 17.66
N ASN A 130 8.46 1.45 17.70
CA ASN A 130 7.63 0.78 16.69
C ASN A 130 6.74 1.74 15.88
N ASN A 131 7.06 3.03 15.87
CA ASN A 131 6.35 4.10 15.14
C ASN A 131 6.41 3.99 13.59
N GLN A 132 6.68 2.80 13.06
CA GLN A 132 6.55 2.43 11.63
C GLN A 132 5.48 1.34 11.41
N ILE A 133 4.75 0.94 12.45
CA ILE A 133 3.63 0.01 12.38
C ILE A 133 2.33 0.81 12.55
N GLU A 134 2.10 1.80 11.68
CA GLU A 134 0.74 2.28 11.41
C GLU A 134 0.01 1.17 10.63
N ASN A 135 -0.55 0.25 11.42
CA ASN A 135 -1.73 -0.60 11.23
C ASN A 135 -2.03 -1.23 9.85
N LYS A 136 -1.53 -2.46 9.66
CA LYS A 136 -2.09 -3.42 8.68
C LYS A 136 -3.60 -3.66 8.89
N LYS A 137 -4.08 -3.77 10.14
CA LYS A 137 -5.51 -4.00 10.44
C LYS A 137 -6.40 -2.76 10.26
N ASP A 138 -5.93 -1.54 10.52
CA ASP A 138 -6.70 -0.33 10.17
C ASP A 138 -6.79 -0.17 8.66
N SER A 139 -5.74 -0.51 7.91
CA SER A 139 -5.80 -0.51 6.45
C SER A 139 -6.83 -1.53 5.92
N GLU A 140 -6.90 -2.73 6.53
CA GLU A 140 -7.85 -3.78 6.16
C GLU A 140 -9.28 -3.43 6.58
N ASN A 141 -9.51 -2.85 7.76
CA ASN A 141 -10.82 -2.41 8.22
C ASN A 141 -11.33 -1.18 7.44
N ARG A 142 -10.46 -0.20 7.15
CA ARG A 142 -10.80 0.94 6.28
C ARG A 142 -11.13 0.46 4.86
N ALA A 143 -10.37 -0.49 4.32
CA ALA A 143 -10.65 -1.08 3.02
C ALA A 143 -11.95 -1.90 3.02
N LYS A 144 -12.24 -2.68 4.08
CA LYS A 144 -13.51 -3.41 4.24
C LYS A 144 -14.72 -2.46 4.29
N ASN A 145 -14.69 -1.44 5.15
CA ASN A 145 -15.75 -0.42 5.23
C ASN A 145 -15.90 0.34 3.91
N GLN A 146 -14.79 0.67 3.25
CA GLN A 146 -14.80 1.26 1.91
C GLN A 146 -15.51 0.36 0.90
N ARG A 147 -15.26 -0.96 0.93
CA ARG A 147 -15.88 -1.88 -0.03
C ARG A 147 -17.38 -2.09 0.18
N GLU A 148 -17.85 -2.06 1.41
CA GLU A 148 -19.29 -2.09 1.69
C GLU A 148 -20.00 -0.83 1.16
N GLU A 149 -19.34 0.33 1.24
CA GLU A 149 -19.78 1.57 0.58
C GLU A 149 -19.62 1.54 -0.97
N ARG A 150 -18.70 0.73 -1.52
CA ARG A 150 -18.47 0.52 -2.98
C ARG A 150 -19.57 -0.29 -3.69
N ARG A 151 -20.57 -0.85 -2.99
CA ARG A 151 -21.52 -1.82 -3.59
C ARG A 151 -22.23 -1.31 -4.84
N ASP A 152 -22.46 -0.01 -4.94
CA ASP A 152 -23.21 0.55 -6.06
C ASP A 152 -22.39 0.75 -7.35
N LYS A 153 -21.04 0.76 -7.29
CA LYS A 153 -20.11 0.98 -8.44
C LYS A 153 -20.57 2.05 -9.45
N LYS A 154 -21.05 3.19 -8.93
CA LYS A 154 -21.69 4.26 -9.71
C LYS A 154 -21.01 5.61 -9.51
N ASN A 155 -19.87 5.66 -8.83
CA ASN A 155 -19.21 6.93 -8.50
C ASN A 155 -18.74 7.66 -9.77
N PHE A 156 -18.17 6.94 -10.74
CA PHE A 156 -17.75 7.50 -12.02
C PHE A 156 -18.95 8.04 -12.83
N ALA A 157 -20.05 7.28 -12.90
CA ALA A 157 -21.26 7.71 -13.59
C ALA A 157 -21.89 8.96 -12.93
N LYS A 158 -21.98 8.97 -11.59
CA LYS A 158 -22.45 10.15 -10.84
C LYS A 158 -21.55 11.36 -11.09
N LEU A 159 -20.24 11.16 -11.06
CA LEU A 159 -19.25 12.21 -11.26
C LEU A 159 -19.36 12.83 -12.67
N LYS A 160 -19.64 12.04 -13.71
CA LYS A 160 -19.96 12.55 -15.05
C LYS A 160 -21.23 13.41 -15.06
N LEU A 161 -22.32 12.90 -14.47
CA LEU A 161 -23.61 13.61 -14.41
C LEU A 161 -23.50 14.94 -13.66
N GLU A 162 -22.71 14.97 -12.59
CA GLU A 162 -22.60 16.12 -11.70
C GLU A 162 -21.50 17.12 -12.11
N LEU A 163 -20.67 16.77 -13.10
CA LEU A 163 -19.45 17.51 -13.46
C LEU A 163 -19.69 19.00 -13.70
N SER A 164 -20.72 19.36 -14.48
CA SER A 164 -21.02 20.76 -14.81
C SER A 164 -21.34 21.59 -13.55
N SER A 165 -22.05 20.98 -12.59
CA SER A 165 -22.39 21.62 -11.32
C SER A 165 -21.15 21.76 -10.41
N SER A 166 -20.28 20.74 -10.38
CA SER A 166 -19.00 20.77 -9.66
C SER A 166 -18.07 21.85 -10.19
N GLN A 167 -17.91 21.94 -11.52
CA GLN A 167 -17.06 22.94 -12.15
C GLN A 167 -17.58 24.35 -11.88
N SER A 168 -18.91 24.54 -11.86
CA SER A 168 -19.52 25.83 -11.52
C SER A 168 -19.24 26.22 -10.07
N TYR A 169 -19.38 25.28 -9.14
CA TYR A 169 -19.05 25.48 -7.72
C TYR A 169 -17.58 25.86 -7.54
N VAL A 170 -16.64 25.09 -8.10
CA VAL A 170 -15.20 25.37 -7.99
C VAL A 170 -14.82 26.73 -8.59
N LYS A 171 -15.47 27.15 -9.69
CA LYS A 171 -15.27 28.49 -10.25
C LYS A 171 -15.73 29.59 -9.29
N ALA A 172 -16.89 29.42 -8.67
CA ALA A 172 -17.48 30.41 -7.77
C ALA A 172 -16.69 30.53 -6.45
N GLU A 173 -16.29 29.39 -5.89
CA GLU A 173 -15.65 29.29 -4.57
C GLU A 173 -14.13 29.46 -4.62
N TRP A 174 -13.51 29.58 -5.79
CA TRP A 174 -12.06 29.74 -5.94
C TRP A 174 -11.48 30.88 -5.09
N LYS A 175 -12.19 32.01 -5.01
CA LYS A 175 -11.80 33.18 -4.22
C LYS A 175 -11.76 32.90 -2.71
N ASN A 176 -12.41 31.83 -2.25
CA ASN A 176 -12.54 31.44 -0.85
C ASN A 176 -11.52 30.34 -0.46
N ILE A 177 -10.60 29.95 -1.36
CA ILE A 177 -9.51 29.05 -1.01
C ILE A 177 -8.52 29.81 -0.13
N ALA A 178 -8.40 29.39 1.12
CA ALA A 178 -7.50 30.01 2.08
C ALA A 178 -6.04 29.83 1.65
N ASN A 179 -5.24 30.89 1.81
CA ASN A 179 -3.80 30.78 1.89
C ASN A 179 -3.44 30.46 3.33
N ASP A 180 -3.07 29.20 3.58
CA ASP A 180 -2.65 28.76 4.91
C ASP A 180 -1.14 28.71 5.03
N GLU A 181 -0.61 29.16 6.16
CA GLU A 181 0.82 29.09 6.47
C GLU A 181 1.28 27.65 6.76
N ASN A 182 0.36 26.73 7.12
CA ASN A 182 0.65 25.32 7.43
C ASN A 182 0.61 24.41 6.20
N GLU A 183 1.00 24.93 5.04
CA GLU A 183 1.07 24.15 3.80
C GLU A 183 2.24 23.16 3.83
N ILE A 184 1.94 21.88 3.64
CA ILE A 184 2.95 20.83 3.49
C ILE A 184 3.37 20.76 2.02
N LYS A 185 4.58 21.23 1.75
CA LYS A 185 5.10 21.37 0.37
C LYS A 185 5.67 20.06 -0.17
N TYR A 186 5.69 19.98 -1.50
CA TYR A 186 6.46 18.97 -2.22
C TYR A 186 7.96 19.12 -1.94
N ASP A 187 8.71 18.02 -1.98
CA ASP A 187 10.15 17.99 -1.69
C ASP A 187 11.03 18.67 -2.77
N GLY A 188 10.42 19.13 -3.86
CA GLY A 188 11.10 19.82 -4.96
C GLY A 188 11.92 18.89 -5.85
N TRP A 189 11.73 17.57 -5.75
CA TRP A 189 12.48 16.61 -6.55
C TRP A 189 12.32 16.88 -8.07
N PRO A 190 13.43 16.95 -8.84
CA PRO A 190 13.41 17.49 -10.21
C PRO A 190 12.91 16.50 -11.27
N LEU A 191 12.51 15.29 -10.87
CA LEU A 191 12.03 14.20 -11.72
C LEU A 191 10.63 13.78 -11.30
N LEU A 192 9.82 13.34 -12.27
CA LEU A 192 8.68 12.51 -11.93
C LEU A 192 9.20 11.10 -11.59
N PHE A 193 8.74 10.54 -10.46
CA PHE A 193 9.26 9.26 -10.00
C PHE A 193 9.03 8.12 -11.03
N GLY A 194 9.92 7.12 -10.99
CA GLY A 194 9.92 5.98 -11.92
C GLY A 194 8.70 5.06 -11.80
N HIS A 195 7.85 5.22 -10.79
CA HIS A 195 6.60 4.48 -10.66
C HIS A 195 5.38 5.23 -11.23
N TYR A 196 5.53 6.48 -11.69
CA TYR A 196 4.46 7.26 -12.33
C TYR A 196 4.46 7.10 -13.86
N SER A 197 4.23 5.90 -14.37
CA SER A 197 4.27 5.67 -15.84
C SER A 197 3.13 6.33 -16.62
N ARG A 198 2.14 6.89 -15.92
CA ARG A 198 0.92 7.52 -16.44
C ARG A 198 0.52 8.70 -15.55
N ILE A 199 -0.11 9.69 -16.15
CA ILE A 199 -0.58 10.94 -15.53
C ILE A 199 -2.10 10.93 -15.38
N PHE A 200 -2.83 10.13 -16.18
CA PHE A 200 -4.30 10.06 -16.10
C PHE A 200 -4.87 9.83 -14.69
N PRO A 201 -4.24 9.06 -13.78
CA PRO A 201 -4.67 8.98 -12.38
C PRO A 201 -4.81 10.34 -11.68
N ALA A 202 -3.95 11.31 -12.00
CA ALA A 202 -4.03 12.65 -11.45
C ALA A 202 -5.26 13.41 -11.96
N GLN A 203 -5.62 13.23 -13.23
CA GLN A 203 -6.81 13.83 -13.81
C GLN A 203 -8.08 13.29 -13.13
N ILE A 204 -8.15 11.98 -12.89
CA ILE A 204 -9.25 11.37 -12.13
C ILE A 204 -9.39 12.00 -10.73
N ALA A 205 -8.27 12.13 -10.02
CA ALA A 205 -8.25 12.76 -8.71
C ALA A 205 -8.76 14.21 -8.74
N LEU A 206 -8.38 15.02 -9.73
CA LEU A 206 -8.89 16.39 -9.85
C LEU A 206 -10.42 16.43 -9.96
N HIS A 207 -11.01 15.55 -10.77
CA HIS A 207 -12.46 15.51 -10.90
C HIS A 207 -13.16 15.05 -9.63
N VAL A 208 -12.58 14.09 -8.90
CA VAL A 208 -13.07 13.68 -7.58
C VAL A 208 -13.01 14.82 -6.58
N LEU A 209 -11.89 15.55 -6.53
CA LEU A 209 -11.72 16.68 -5.61
C LEU A 209 -12.78 17.75 -5.85
N GLY A 210 -12.98 18.15 -7.11
CA GLY A 210 -14.00 19.15 -7.46
C GLY A 210 -15.43 18.70 -7.12
N ASN A 211 -15.71 17.40 -7.28
CA ASN A 211 -17.00 16.81 -6.90
C ASN A 211 -17.22 16.82 -5.39
N LEU A 212 -16.21 16.42 -4.62
CA LEU A 212 -16.23 16.44 -3.15
C LEU A 212 -16.40 17.85 -2.60
N MET A 213 -15.70 18.83 -3.17
CA MET A 213 -15.86 20.24 -2.81
C MET A 213 -17.31 20.71 -2.91
N ARG A 214 -17.99 20.37 -4.00
CA ARG A 214 -19.42 20.69 -4.18
C ARG A 214 -20.31 19.92 -3.19
N LYS A 215 -20.12 18.60 -3.09
CA LYS A 215 -20.96 17.72 -2.26
C LYS A 215 -20.91 18.10 -0.78
N LEU A 216 -19.73 18.50 -0.30
CA LEU A 216 -19.48 18.84 1.09
C LEU A 216 -19.57 20.34 1.37
N ASP A 217 -19.87 21.15 0.35
CA ASP A 217 -19.91 22.62 0.44
C ASP A 217 -18.65 23.19 1.13
N SER A 218 -17.48 22.70 0.71
CA SER A 218 -16.19 23.06 1.31
C SER A 218 -15.12 23.28 0.24
N THR A 219 -14.23 24.25 0.48
CA THR A 219 -13.05 24.49 -0.38
C THR A 219 -11.82 23.68 0.04
N ALA A 220 -11.86 23.03 1.20
CA ALA A 220 -10.81 22.17 1.72
C ALA A 220 -11.41 20.83 2.14
N ILE A 221 -10.89 19.74 1.56
CA ILE A 221 -11.46 18.40 1.71
C ILE A 221 -10.52 17.55 2.55
N ASN A 222 -11.06 16.75 3.46
CA ASN A 222 -10.27 15.79 4.22
C ASN A 222 -9.51 14.87 3.26
N PHE A 223 -8.20 14.75 3.46
CA PHE A 223 -7.31 14.06 2.53
C PHE A 223 -7.61 12.56 2.44
N GLU A 224 -7.95 11.92 3.55
CA GLU A 224 -8.31 10.50 3.54
C GLU A 224 -9.59 10.26 2.75
N THR A 225 -10.62 11.09 2.97
CA THR A 225 -11.88 11.05 2.20
C THR A 225 -11.61 11.22 0.70
N PHE A 226 -10.77 12.19 0.33
CA PHE A 226 -10.37 12.43 -1.05
C PHE A 226 -9.66 11.22 -1.68
N THR A 227 -8.62 10.68 -1.05
CA THR A 227 -7.86 9.56 -1.61
C THR A 227 -8.68 8.27 -1.67
N LYS A 228 -9.64 8.10 -0.76
CA LYS A 228 -10.64 7.02 -0.75
C LYS A 228 -11.49 7.08 -2.03
N GLU A 229 -12.22 8.18 -2.24
CA GLU A 229 -13.13 8.33 -3.38
C GLU A 229 -12.38 8.38 -4.72
N ALA A 230 -11.16 8.95 -4.75
CA ALA A 230 -10.34 9.00 -5.96
C ALA A 230 -9.88 7.60 -6.40
N TYR A 231 -9.55 6.72 -5.45
CA TYR A 231 -9.23 5.33 -5.74
C TYR A 231 -10.44 4.59 -6.31
N ASP A 232 -11.61 4.77 -5.70
CA ASP A 232 -12.84 4.08 -6.11
C ASP A 232 -13.24 4.44 -7.53
N VAL A 233 -13.20 5.74 -7.87
CA VAL A 233 -13.46 6.19 -9.25
C VAL A 233 -12.39 5.64 -10.21
N ALA A 234 -11.12 5.61 -9.83
CA ALA A 234 -10.07 5.04 -10.67
C ALA A 234 -10.25 3.54 -10.92
N GLU A 235 -10.70 2.77 -9.93
CA GLU A 235 -11.02 1.34 -10.06
C GLU A 235 -12.26 1.09 -10.94
N GLU A 236 -13.29 1.93 -10.82
CA GLU A 236 -14.48 1.87 -11.68
C GLU A 236 -14.12 2.15 -13.15
N ILE A 237 -13.32 3.19 -13.42
CA ILE A 237 -12.83 3.50 -14.77
C ILE A 237 -11.97 2.35 -15.30
N ALA A 238 -11.09 1.79 -14.47
CA ALA A 238 -10.28 0.63 -14.87
C ALA A 238 -11.16 -0.55 -15.28
N THR A 239 -12.22 -0.83 -14.52
CA THR A 239 -13.17 -1.91 -14.81
C THR A 239 -13.87 -1.68 -16.16
N GLU A 240 -14.39 -0.48 -16.39
CA GLU A 240 -15.08 -0.12 -17.63
C GLU A 240 -14.16 -0.25 -18.85
N TYR A 241 -12.97 0.34 -18.80
CA TYR A 241 -12.05 0.33 -19.92
C TYR A 241 -11.42 -1.04 -20.14
N LEU A 242 -11.10 -1.82 -19.09
CA LEU A 242 -10.66 -3.21 -19.28
C LEU A 242 -11.70 -4.04 -20.01
N ALA A 243 -12.99 -3.83 -19.74
CA ALA A 243 -14.07 -4.54 -20.45
C ALA A 243 -14.16 -4.13 -21.93
N LYS A 244 -13.95 -2.85 -22.27
CA LYS A 244 -13.90 -2.35 -23.65
C LYS A 244 -12.66 -2.87 -24.39
N GLU A 245 -11.49 -2.69 -23.79
CA GLU A 245 -10.19 -3.05 -24.36
C GLU A 245 -9.99 -4.56 -24.55
N ARG A 246 -10.68 -5.42 -23.78
CA ARG A 246 -10.69 -6.88 -23.98
C ARG A 246 -11.48 -7.30 -25.22
N LYS A 247 -12.40 -6.46 -25.70
CA LYS A 247 -13.19 -6.74 -26.92
C LYS A 247 -12.44 -6.32 -28.19
N ASP A 248 -11.46 -5.41 -28.07
CA ASP A 248 -10.63 -4.97 -29.19
C ASP A 248 -9.23 -5.60 -29.12
N ASN A 249 -9.06 -6.70 -29.87
CA ASN A 249 -7.77 -7.39 -29.99
C ASN A 249 -6.73 -6.62 -30.81
N THR A 250 -7.12 -5.52 -31.48
CA THR A 250 -6.21 -4.68 -32.27
C THR A 250 -5.66 -3.51 -31.46
N LEU A 251 -6.25 -3.22 -30.30
CA LEU A 251 -5.85 -2.10 -29.46
C LEU A 251 -4.45 -2.33 -28.86
N LYS A 252 -3.51 -1.54 -29.36
CA LYS A 252 -2.13 -1.53 -28.87
C LYS A 252 -2.08 -1.14 -27.41
N ARG A 253 -1.19 -1.79 -26.65
CA ARG A 253 -0.98 -1.53 -25.21
C ARG A 253 -0.90 -0.03 -24.91
N VAL A 254 -0.14 0.72 -25.70
CA VAL A 254 0.07 2.16 -25.47
C VAL A 254 -1.23 2.98 -25.45
N LYS A 255 -2.26 2.59 -26.21
CA LYS A 255 -3.56 3.28 -26.31
C LYS A 255 -4.57 2.85 -25.23
N LYS A 256 -4.21 1.89 -24.37
CA LYS A 256 -5.08 1.41 -23.30
C LYS A 256 -5.14 2.41 -22.15
N ILE A 257 -6.33 2.91 -21.86
CA ILE A 257 -6.66 3.82 -20.74
C ILE A 257 -6.52 3.10 -19.40
N SER A 258 -6.77 1.79 -19.37
CA SER A 258 -6.62 0.98 -18.14
C SER A 258 -5.18 0.95 -17.58
N ILE A 259 -4.17 1.33 -18.38
CA ILE A 259 -2.78 1.35 -17.94
C ILE A 259 -2.58 2.47 -16.93
N GLY A 260 -1.95 2.14 -15.79
CA GLY A 260 -1.71 3.10 -14.71
C GLY A 260 -2.89 3.27 -13.76
N LEU A 261 -4.03 2.66 -14.06
CA LEU A 261 -5.17 2.56 -13.15
C LEU A 261 -5.03 1.33 -12.22
N PRO A 262 -5.71 1.31 -11.06
CA PRO A 262 -5.61 0.17 -10.16
C PRO A 262 -6.26 -1.04 -10.82
N LYS A 263 -5.66 -2.22 -10.62
CA LYS A 263 -6.26 -3.47 -11.11
C LYS A 263 -7.55 -3.73 -10.30
N PRO A 264 -8.72 -3.88 -10.96
CA PRO A 264 -9.95 -4.19 -10.25
C PRO A 264 -9.82 -5.47 -9.44
N TYR A 265 -10.32 -5.44 -8.22
CA TYR A 265 -10.34 -6.59 -7.34
C TYR A 265 -11.66 -7.36 -7.45
N GLU A 266 -11.58 -8.67 -7.75
CA GLU A 266 -12.75 -9.52 -8.03
C GLU A 266 -13.15 -10.46 -6.88
N GLY A 267 -12.30 -10.70 -5.87
CA GLY A 267 -12.61 -11.63 -4.77
C GLY A 267 -13.52 -10.98 -3.73
N ASP A 268 -14.37 -11.71 -2.99
CA ASP A 268 -15.44 -11.14 -2.13
C ASP A 268 -14.98 -10.41 -0.86
N GLU A 269 -13.78 -10.73 -0.35
CA GLU A 269 -13.18 -10.08 0.83
C GLU A 269 -11.83 -9.44 0.47
N ILE A 270 -11.53 -8.26 1.03
CA ILE A 270 -10.23 -7.63 0.80
C ILE A 270 -9.16 -8.41 1.57
N THR A 271 -8.18 -8.94 0.83
CA THR A 271 -7.00 -9.56 1.42
C THR A 271 -5.99 -8.50 1.88
N ALA A 272 -5.12 -8.88 2.83
CA ALA A 272 -3.98 -8.06 3.26
C ALA A 272 -3.13 -7.59 2.07
N GLU A 273 -2.92 -8.47 1.09
CA GLU A 273 -2.15 -8.16 -0.12
C GLU A 273 -2.85 -7.10 -0.98
N GLN A 274 -4.17 -7.20 -1.14
CA GLN A 274 -4.94 -6.21 -1.88
C GLN A 274 -4.96 -4.86 -1.16
N SER A 275 -5.10 -4.85 0.16
CA SER A 275 -5.01 -3.62 0.98
C SER A 275 -3.67 -2.91 0.76
N ILE A 276 -2.56 -3.66 0.80
CA ILE A 276 -1.21 -3.10 0.55
C ILE A 276 -1.09 -2.53 -0.87
N LYS A 277 -1.69 -3.18 -1.88
CA LYS A 277 -1.68 -2.70 -3.28
C LYS A 277 -2.49 -1.42 -3.43
N GLU A 278 -3.66 -1.36 -2.82
CA GLU A 278 -4.52 -0.18 -2.80
C GLU A 278 -3.82 1.00 -2.11
N HIS A 279 -3.28 0.79 -0.92
CA HIS A 279 -2.55 1.81 -0.19
C HIS A 279 -1.34 2.33 -0.99
N ARG A 280 -0.53 1.43 -1.58
CA ARG A 280 0.57 1.83 -2.48
C ARG A 280 0.09 2.63 -3.68
N TYR A 281 -1.08 2.32 -4.23
CA TYR A 281 -1.64 3.07 -5.35
C TYR A 281 -2.01 4.50 -4.92
N LYS A 282 -2.71 4.64 -3.79
CA LYS A 282 -3.11 5.94 -3.21
C LYS A 282 -1.87 6.79 -2.90
N ASP A 283 -0.90 6.23 -2.18
CA ASP A 283 0.38 6.87 -1.85
C ASP A 283 1.11 7.42 -3.06
N ARG A 284 1.17 6.62 -4.13
CA ARG A 284 1.90 6.99 -5.35
C ARG A 284 1.14 8.07 -6.12
N ASN A 285 -0.13 7.86 -6.40
CA ASN A 285 -0.85 8.74 -7.31
C ASN A 285 -1.40 9.99 -6.60
N PHE A 286 -2.08 9.81 -5.48
CA PHE A 286 -2.79 10.90 -4.79
C PHE A 286 -1.93 11.57 -3.73
N GLY A 287 -1.06 10.79 -3.10
CA GLY A 287 0.06 11.27 -2.30
C GLY A 287 0.07 10.77 -0.86
N LYS A 288 1.11 11.15 -0.14
CA LYS A 288 1.32 10.84 1.28
C LYS A 288 2.21 11.89 1.94
N ILE A 289 2.07 12.02 3.25
CA ILE A 289 3.00 12.80 4.06
C ILE A 289 4.21 11.95 4.41
N LYS A 290 5.39 12.51 4.18
CA LYS A 290 6.66 11.94 4.61
C LYS A 290 7.34 12.88 5.59
N LYS A 291 7.70 12.34 6.76
CA LYS A 291 8.49 13.04 7.78
C LYS A 291 9.98 12.79 7.50
N THR A 292 10.79 13.84 7.45
CA THR A 292 12.25 13.73 7.40
C THR A 292 12.80 13.37 8.78
N LYS A 293 14.09 13.00 8.84
CA LYS A 293 14.77 12.74 10.12
C LYS A 293 14.81 13.97 11.02
N GLU A 294 14.81 15.18 10.46
CA GLU A 294 14.74 16.43 11.22
C GLU A 294 13.30 16.80 11.65
N GLY A 295 12.29 15.97 11.33
CA GLY A 295 10.90 16.20 11.69
C GLY A 295 10.11 17.05 10.68
N ASN A 296 10.75 17.54 9.60
CA ASN A 296 10.07 18.30 8.56
C ASN A 296 9.11 17.41 7.77
N LYS A 297 7.93 17.93 7.41
CA LYS A 297 6.93 17.22 6.61
C LYS A 297 7.05 17.63 5.15
N THR A 298 7.02 16.65 4.27
CA THR A 298 6.94 16.83 2.81
C THR A 298 5.79 16.01 2.27
N PHE A 299 5.14 16.48 1.21
CA PHE A 299 4.02 15.80 0.60
C PHE A 299 4.45 15.19 -0.74
N GLU A 300 4.58 13.86 -0.78
CA GLU A 300 5.03 13.11 -1.96
C GLU A 300 3.83 12.50 -2.69
N GLY A 301 3.86 12.47 -4.02
CA GLY A 301 2.79 11.86 -4.84
C GLY A 301 2.80 12.42 -6.26
N LEU A 302 2.08 11.81 -7.18
CA LEU A 302 1.95 12.33 -8.55
C LEU A 302 1.25 13.70 -8.55
N MET A 303 0.16 13.85 -7.78
CA MET A 303 -0.58 15.12 -7.68
C MET A 303 0.31 16.29 -7.22
N SER A 304 1.17 16.07 -6.22
CA SER A 304 2.08 17.11 -5.71
C SER A 304 3.30 17.31 -6.59
N ALA A 305 3.82 16.23 -7.18
CA ALA A 305 4.90 16.32 -8.16
C ALA A 305 4.46 17.14 -9.39
N LEU A 306 3.21 17.07 -9.82
CA LEU A 306 2.68 17.93 -10.89
C LEU A 306 2.19 19.30 -10.40
N GLY A 307 2.26 19.57 -9.10
CA GLY A 307 1.81 20.84 -8.52
C GLY A 307 0.32 21.10 -8.68
N LEU A 308 -0.51 20.05 -8.69
CA LEU A 308 -1.95 20.13 -8.98
C LEU A 308 -2.81 20.38 -7.73
N ILE A 309 -2.29 20.10 -6.55
CA ILE A 309 -3.01 20.28 -5.29
C ILE A 309 -2.13 20.98 -4.26
N ARG A 310 -2.80 21.55 -3.26
CA ARG A 310 -2.19 22.07 -2.03
C ARG A 310 -2.72 21.25 -0.87
N VAL A 311 -1.84 20.97 0.09
CA VAL A 311 -2.16 20.13 1.26
C VAL A 311 -1.79 20.88 2.52
N PHE A 312 -2.70 20.89 3.48
CA PHE A 312 -2.54 21.61 4.74
C PHE A 312 -2.80 20.69 5.92
N GLU A 313 -2.09 20.91 7.00
CA GLU A 313 -2.30 20.20 8.25
C GLU A 313 -2.79 21.16 9.34
N LYS A 314 -3.94 20.84 9.94
CA LYS A 314 -4.53 21.60 11.05
C LYS A 314 -5.03 20.64 12.11
N ARG A 315 -4.56 20.80 13.34
CA ARG A 315 -5.05 20.02 14.51
C ARG A 315 -5.07 18.51 14.23
N ASP A 316 -3.98 18.01 13.65
CA ASP A 316 -3.80 16.60 13.23
C ASP A 316 -4.70 16.09 12.09
N GLU A 317 -5.49 16.96 11.47
CA GLU A 317 -6.22 16.66 10.24
C GLU A 317 -5.49 17.20 9.00
N ILE A 318 -5.47 16.37 7.96
CA ILE A 318 -4.88 16.72 6.67
C ILE A 318 -6.01 17.06 5.72
N SER A 319 -5.92 18.23 5.11
CA SER A 319 -6.87 18.72 4.12
C SER A 319 -6.18 18.99 2.78
N VAL A 320 -6.93 18.88 1.70
CA VAL A 320 -6.47 19.08 0.33
C VAL A 320 -7.39 20.05 -0.41
N THR A 321 -6.82 20.87 -1.27
CA THR A 321 -7.53 21.75 -2.20
C THR A 321 -6.78 21.86 -3.52
N PHE A 322 -7.37 22.52 -4.52
CA PHE A 322 -6.73 22.77 -5.81
C PHE A 322 -5.56 23.75 -5.67
N SER A 323 -4.50 23.51 -6.45
CA SER A 323 -3.62 24.60 -6.86
C SER A 323 -4.23 25.36 -8.04
N GLU A 324 -3.61 26.48 -8.44
CA GLU A 324 -4.06 27.22 -9.64
C GLU A 324 -4.01 26.34 -10.90
N LYS A 325 -2.96 25.54 -11.02
CA LYS A 325 -2.78 24.59 -12.13
C LYS A 325 -3.77 23.44 -12.07
N GLY A 326 -4.03 22.92 -10.86
CA GLY A 326 -5.05 21.91 -10.63
C GLY A 326 -6.43 22.36 -11.06
N LYS A 327 -6.83 23.57 -10.65
CA LYS A 327 -8.09 24.17 -11.09
C LYS A 327 -8.10 24.34 -12.61
N THR A 328 -7.02 24.87 -13.18
CA THR A 328 -6.94 25.13 -14.63
C THR A 328 -7.17 23.83 -15.41
N MET A 329 -6.44 22.77 -15.07
CA MET A 329 -6.59 21.45 -15.68
C MET A 329 -7.97 20.82 -15.44
N TYR A 330 -8.51 20.93 -14.22
CA TYR A 330 -9.84 20.42 -13.88
C TYR A 330 -10.97 21.06 -14.70
N LEU A 331 -10.82 22.34 -15.06
CA LEU A 331 -11.80 23.09 -15.83
C LEU A 331 -11.68 22.88 -17.35
N MET A 332 -10.61 22.23 -17.82
CA MET A 332 -10.49 21.84 -19.22
C MET A 332 -11.50 20.74 -19.56
N LYS A 333 -11.86 20.63 -20.84
CA LYS A 333 -12.67 19.52 -21.32
C LYS A 333 -11.81 18.27 -21.35
N ASN A 334 -12.28 17.21 -20.69
CA ASN A 334 -11.60 15.92 -20.71
C ASN A 334 -12.44 14.88 -21.48
N PRO A 335 -11.84 14.13 -22.42
CA PRO A 335 -12.61 13.23 -23.25
C PRO A 335 -13.27 12.09 -22.47
N ILE A 336 -12.64 11.59 -21.40
CA ILE A 336 -13.20 10.50 -20.58
C ILE A 336 -14.39 10.97 -19.76
N PHE A 337 -14.40 12.22 -19.29
CA PHE A 337 -15.44 12.74 -18.40
C PHE A 337 -16.57 13.49 -19.11
N GLN A 338 -16.31 14.08 -20.28
CA GLN A 338 -17.26 14.93 -21.00
C GLN A 338 -17.59 14.47 -22.42
N GLU A 339 -16.73 13.66 -23.03
CA GLU A 339 -16.91 13.19 -24.39
C GLU A 339 -17.13 11.66 -24.41
N THR A 340 -17.32 11.11 -25.61
CA THR A 340 -17.41 9.65 -25.82
C THR A 340 -16.14 9.10 -26.46
N ASP A 341 -15.01 9.80 -26.33
CA ASP A 341 -13.73 9.42 -26.92
C ASP A 341 -12.93 8.47 -26.00
N ASP A 342 -12.00 7.74 -26.60
CA ASP A 342 -11.15 6.74 -25.96
C ASP A 342 -9.72 7.27 -25.71
N SER A 343 -9.57 8.58 -25.49
CA SER A 343 -8.30 9.23 -25.11
C SER A 343 -8.32 9.75 -23.67
N ALA A 344 -7.23 9.53 -22.93
CA ALA A 344 -7.08 10.00 -21.56
C ALA A 344 -7.07 11.54 -21.44
N PHE A 345 -6.58 12.21 -22.48
CA PHE A 345 -6.39 13.65 -22.54
C PHE A 345 -6.78 14.19 -23.90
N SER A 346 -7.45 15.35 -23.90
CA SER A 346 -7.65 16.17 -25.09
C SER A 346 -6.32 16.81 -25.54
N PRO A 347 -6.19 17.28 -26.79
CA PRO A 347 -4.98 17.97 -27.24
C PRO A 347 -4.60 19.17 -26.36
N GLN A 348 -5.61 19.93 -25.89
CA GLN A 348 -5.38 21.06 -24.99
C GLN A 348 -4.81 20.63 -23.64
N GLU A 349 -5.32 19.54 -23.06
CA GLU A 349 -4.78 18.99 -21.82
C GLU A 349 -3.36 18.44 -22.02
N GLN A 350 -3.08 17.79 -23.15
CA GLN A 350 -1.73 17.28 -23.47
C GLN A 350 -0.70 18.41 -23.51
N ASP A 351 -0.99 19.49 -24.24
CA ASP A 351 -0.10 20.65 -24.33
C ASP A 351 0.10 21.28 -22.93
N PHE A 352 -0.96 21.48 -22.15
CA PHE A 352 -0.87 22.01 -20.78
C PHE A 352 -0.01 21.12 -19.85
N VAL A 353 -0.19 19.80 -19.89
CA VAL A 353 0.60 18.88 -19.07
C VAL A 353 2.08 18.95 -19.41
N ILE A 354 2.42 19.06 -20.70
CA ILE A 354 3.81 19.13 -21.16
C ILE A 354 4.43 20.49 -20.82
N GLU A 355 3.74 21.57 -21.19
CA GLU A 355 4.29 22.93 -21.19
C GLU A 355 4.21 23.60 -19.82
N ASP A 356 3.18 23.31 -19.03
CA ASP A 356 2.94 23.98 -17.74
C ASP A 356 3.20 23.09 -16.52
N LEU A 357 3.11 21.76 -16.63
CA LEU A 357 3.31 20.86 -15.49
C LEU A 357 4.67 20.18 -15.50
N ILE A 358 4.97 19.41 -16.55
CA ILE A 358 6.21 18.63 -16.65
C ILE A 358 7.43 19.54 -16.79
N SER A 359 7.30 20.67 -17.49
CA SER A 359 8.38 21.65 -17.70
C SER A 359 9.00 22.16 -16.38
N GLU A 360 8.23 22.19 -15.29
CA GLU A 360 8.72 22.59 -13.96
C GLU A 360 9.58 21.52 -13.27
N ARG A 361 9.54 20.29 -13.77
CA ARG A 361 10.44 19.22 -13.36
C ARG A 361 11.64 19.24 -14.28
N LYS A 362 12.58 20.13 -13.95
CA LYS A 362 13.74 20.50 -14.79
C LYS A 362 14.48 19.29 -15.37
N LEU A 363 14.66 18.23 -14.59
CA LEU A 363 15.35 17.02 -15.08
C LEU A 363 14.41 16.16 -15.93
N GLU A 364 13.14 15.99 -15.54
CA GLU A 364 12.14 15.29 -16.36
C GLU A 364 12.01 15.90 -17.76
N ALA A 365 11.85 17.22 -17.84
CA ALA A 365 11.74 17.96 -19.10
C ALA A 365 12.96 17.73 -20.00
N LYS A 366 14.16 17.74 -19.42
CA LYS A 366 15.40 17.43 -20.14
C LYS A 366 15.43 16.00 -20.64
N LEU A 367 15.00 15.02 -19.83
CA LEU A 367 14.95 13.61 -20.25
C LEU A 367 13.96 13.39 -21.40
N ILE A 368 12.82 14.10 -21.41
CA ILE A 368 11.88 14.07 -22.54
C ILE A 368 12.55 14.58 -23.82
N GLU A 369 13.26 15.70 -23.76
CA GLU A 369 13.96 16.25 -24.94
C GLU A 369 15.09 15.34 -25.41
N VAL A 370 15.85 14.75 -24.49
CA VAL A 370 16.86 13.74 -24.79
C VAL A 370 16.24 12.52 -25.48
N ALA A 371 15.13 11.99 -24.95
CA ALA A 371 14.41 10.88 -25.56
C ALA A 371 13.93 11.22 -26.97
N LYS A 372 13.29 12.38 -27.17
CA LYS A 372 12.85 12.85 -28.49
C LYS A 372 14.00 12.90 -29.49
N LYS A 373 15.14 13.48 -29.08
CA LYS A 373 16.32 13.57 -29.94
C LYS A 373 16.86 12.19 -30.29
N THR A 374 17.06 11.33 -29.31
CA THR A 374 17.59 9.97 -29.53
C THR A 374 16.66 9.15 -30.43
N ILE A 375 15.34 9.26 -30.27
CA ILE A 375 14.37 8.58 -31.15
C ILE A 375 14.45 9.09 -32.59
N LYS A 376 14.61 10.40 -32.80
CA LYS A 376 14.76 10.99 -34.14
C LYS A 376 16.06 10.60 -34.84
N ASP A 377 17.15 10.55 -34.08
CA ASP A 377 18.50 10.31 -34.60
C ASP A 377 18.80 8.80 -34.79
N SER A 378 17.98 7.92 -34.20
CA SER A 378 18.20 6.47 -34.25
C SER A 378 17.98 5.91 -35.66
N LYS A 379 19.08 5.42 -36.26
CA LYS A 379 19.07 4.74 -37.57
C LYS A 379 18.59 3.29 -37.49
N ASN A 380 18.75 2.65 -36.32
CA ASN A 380 18.34 1.28 -36.05
C ASN A 380 17.36 1.25 -34.88
N GLN A 381 16.07 1.04 -35.17
CA GLN A 381 15.01 1.04 -34.16
C GLN A 381 15.18 -0.05 -33.09
N ALA A 382 16.01 -1.09 -33.34
CA ALA A 382 16.23 -2.18 -32.40
C ALA A 382 17.14 -1.80 -31.21
N ASP A 383 18.03 -0.82 -31.36
CA ASP A 383 19.00 -0.40 -30.33
C ASP A 383 18.59 0.87 -29.59
N THR A 384 17.54 1.55 -30.05
CA THR A 384 17.05 2.83 -29.52
C THR A 384 16.82 2.80 -28.00
N VAL A 385 16.42 1.67 -27.43
CA VAL A 385 16.23 1.52 -25.98
C VAL A 385 17.53 1.74 -25.20
N LYS A 386 18.62 1.08 -25.62
CA LYS A 386 19.93 1.19 -24.96
C LYS A 386 20.50 2.59 -25.15
N ASP A 387 20.32 3.16 -26.33
CA ASP A 387 20.76 4.53 -26.64
C ASP A 387 20.05 5.55 -25.73
N ILE A 388 18.74 5.39 -25.50
CA ILE A 388 17.97 6.24 -24.58
C ILE A 388 18.47 6.07 -23.15
N GLU A 389 18.70 4.83 -22.69
CA GLU A 389 19.17 4.56 -21.32
C GLU A 389 20.54 5.21 -21.07
N GLN A 390 21.47 5.06 -22.00
CA GLN A 390 22.79 5.72 -21.91
C GLN A 390 22.67 7.24 -21.95
N ALA A 391 21.81 7.79 -22.82
CA ALA A 391 21.59 9.22 -22.91
C ALA A 391 20.94 9.79 -21.62
N PHE A 392 20.03 9.04 -21.00
CA PHE A 392 19.41 9.39 -19.73
C PHE A 392 20.45 9.43 -18.62
N GLN A 393 21.29 8.39 -18.50
CA GLN A 393 22.37 8.35 -17.52
C GLN A 393 23.31 9.55 -17.67
N ASN A 394 23.72 9.86 -18.91
CA ASN A 394 24.61 10.98 -19.19
C ASN A 394 23.98 12.33 -18.80
N GLU A 395 22.71 12.57 -19.13
CA GLU A 395 22.04 13.82 -18.76
C GLU A 395 21.79 13.91 -17.25
N MET A 396 21.50 12.81 -16.56
CA MET A 396 21.40 12.79 -15.10
C MET A 396 22.73 13.13 -14.42
N VAL A 397 23.86 12.56 -14.88
CA VAL A 397 25.21 12.89 -14.39
C VAL A 397 25.51 14.37 -14.64
N LYS A 398 25.21 14.87 -15.83
CA LYS A 398 25.39 16.29 -16.19
C LYS A 398 24.54 17.21 -15.30
N PHE A 399 23.28 16.84 -15.08
CA PHE A 399 22.37 17.60 -14.21
C PHE A 399 22.89 17.68 -12.79
N ALA A 400 23.32 16.54 -12.21
CA ALA A 400 23.89 16.48 -10.87
C ALA A 400 25.08 17.42 -10.70
N LYS A 401 25.98 17.50 -11.70
CA LYS A 401 27.13 18.43 -11.67
C LYS A 401 26.75 19.91 -11.71
N THR A 402 25.60 20.24 -12.28
CA THR A 402 25.11 21.63 -12.40
C THR A 402 24.07 22.01 -11.34
N CYS A 403 23.61 21.05 -10.55
CA CYS A 403 22.58 21.26 -9.55
C CYS A 403 23.18 21.85 -8.28
N SER A 404 22.61 22.95 -7.79
CA SER A 404 23.06 23.59 -6.55
C SER A 404 22.52 22.92 -5.28
N ASP A 405 21.41 22.17 -5.37
CA ASP A 405 20.78 21.51 -4.24
C ASP A 405 21.50 20.20 -3.87
N SER A 406 22.20 20.20 -2.73
CA SER A 406 23.04 19.08 -2.29
C SER A 406 22.26 17.79 -2.01
N ASN A 407 21.03 17.91 -1.51
CA ASN A 407 20.13 16.78 -1.26
C ASN A 407 19.75 16.08 -2.58
N THR A 408 19.42 16.87 -3.60
CA THR A 408 19.12 16.39 -4.95
C THR A 408 20.33 15.72 -5.57
N VAL A 409 21.50 16.33 -5.48
CA VAL A 409 22.76 15.75 -5.99
C VAL A 409 23.03 14.39 -5.34
N THR A 410 22.98 14.31 -4.01
CA THR A 410 23.23 13.07 -3.26
C THR A 410 22.25 11.96 -3.66
N ARG A 411 20.96 12.29 -3.83
CA ARG A 411 19.94 11.34 -4.27
C ARG A 411 20.17 10.86 -5.70
N LEU A 412 20.54 11.75 -6.62
CA LEU A 412 20.86 11.41 -8.01
C LEU A 412 22.10 10.54 -8.11
N GLU A 413 23.18 10.88 -7.42
CA GLU A 413 24.42 10.08 -7.37
C GLU A 413 24.15 8.68 -6.83
N LYS A 414 23.32 8.56 -5.78
CA LYS A 414 22.87 7.26 -5.27
C LYS A 414 22.12 6.46 -6.34
N MET A 415 21.20 7.09 -7.08
CA MET A 415 20.47 6.41 -8.17
C MET A 415 21.40 5.94 -9.30
N ILE A 416 22.40 6.75 -9.66
CA ILE A 416 23.40 6.41 -10.68
C ILE A 416 24.24 5.21 -10.20
N LYS A 417 24.78 5.29 -8.98
CA LYS A 417 25.56 4.19 -8.39
C LYS A 417 24.75 2.89 -8.29
N MET A 418 23.50 2.95 -7.84
CA MET A 418 22.62 1.78 -7.80
C MET A 418 22.41 1.16 -9.18
N THR A 419 22.37 1.98 -10.23
CA THR A 419 22.26 1.48 -11.62
C THR A 419 23.54 0.75 -12.03
N GLU A 420 24.72 1.32 -11.73
CA GLU A 420 26.02 0.69 -12.01
C GLU A 420 26.17 -0.65 -11.28
N ASP A 421 25.85 -0.68 -9.99
CA ASP A 421 25.88 -1.90 -9.17
C ASP A 421 24.92 -2.96 -9.72
N THR A 422 23.69 -2.58 -10.07
CA THR A 422 22.69 -3.49 -10.65
C THR A 422 23.12 -4.02 -12.02
N ASN A 423 23.74 -3.18 -12.86
CA ASN A 423 24.27 -3.60 -14.15
C ASN A 423 25.39 -4.64 -14.00
N LYS A 424 26.27 -4.46 -13.01
CA LYS A 424 27.30 -5.43 -12.68
C LYS A 424 26.69 -6.77 -12.25
N GLU A 425 25.74 -6.74 -11.32
CA GLU A 425 25.00 -7.95 -10.91
C GLU A 425 24.32 -8.64 -12.10
N ASN A 426 23.67 -7.88 -12.98
CA ASN A 426 23.00 -8.41 -14.15
C ASN A 426 23.95 -9.06 -15.16
N SER A 427 25.21 -8.61 -15.24
CA SER A 427 26.22 -9.23 -16.11
C SER A 427 26.70 -10.59 -15.61
N GLU A 428 26.52 -10.85 -14.31
CA GLU A 428 26.93 -12.10 -13.63
C GLU A 428 25.76 -13.09 -13.49
N ASN A 429 24.51 -12.61 -13.58
CA ASN A 429 23.29 -13.40 -13.45
C ASN A 429 22.82 -14.03 -14.77
N LYS A 430 22.01 -15.09 -14.69
CA LYS A 430 21.24 -15.58 -15.84
C LYS A 430 20.17 -14.56 -16.22
N ASP A 431 19.80 -14.49 -17.50
CA ASP A 431 18.81 -13.53 -18.02
C ASP A 431 17.46 -13.54 -17.26
N GLU A 432 17.07 -14.69 -16.70
CA GLU A 432 15.83 -14.85 -15.92
C GLU A 432 15.85 -14.11 -14.57
N ASP A 433 17.03 -13.85 -14.02
CA ASP A 433 17.24 -13.18 -12.72
C ASP A 433 17.61 -11.69 -12.89
N ARG A 434 17.50 -11.15 -14.11
CA ARG A 434 17.86 -9.78 -14.43
C ARG A 434 16.98 -8.79 -13.64
N LYS A 435 17.63 -7.96 -12.83
CA LYS A 435 17.00 -6.89 -12.06
C LYS A 435 16.86 -5.63 -12.89
N GLN A 436 15.75 -4.93 -12.72
CA GLN A 436 15.54 -3.62 -13.34
C GLN A 436 16.41 -2.56 -12.65
N THR A 437 17.13 -1.75 -13.43
CA THR A 437 17.93 -0.63 -12.88
C THR A 437 17.08 0.60 -12.56
N ALA A 438 17.64 1.54 -11.78
CA ALA A 438 16.95 2.79 -11.48
C ALA A 438 16.74 3.65 -12.75
N ILE A 439 17.74 3.69 -13.65
CA ILE A 439 17.63 4.42 -14.93
C ILE A 439 16.62 3.76 -15.87
N GLU A 440 16.56 2.42 -15.91
CA GLU A 440 15.52 1.71 -16.64
C GLU A 440 14.12 2.06 -16.14
N ALA A 441 13.93 2.16 -14.82
CA ALA A 441 12.67 2.61 -14.24
C ALA A 441 12.30 4.04 -14.67
N VAL A 442 13.27 4.96 -14.64
CA VAL A 442 13.06 6.33 -15.12
C VAL A 442 12.69 6.34 -16.60
N ARG A 443 13.40 5.58 -17.45
CA ARG A 443 13.07 5.48 -18.88
C ARG A 443 11.66 4.96 -19.10
N ILE A 444 11.32 3.81 -18.51
CA ILE A 444 10.00 3.18 -18.70
C ILE A 444 8.89 4.15 -18.30
N ALA A 445 9.06 4.86 -17.18
CA ALA A 445 8.07 5.82 -16.72
C ALA A 445 7.97 7.05 -17.64
N THR A 446 9.10 7.62 -18.02
CA THR A 446 9.18 8.81 -18.89
C THR A 446 8.57 8.53 -20.26
N LEU A 447 8.98 7.43 -20.91
CA LEU A 447 8.42 7.04 -22.21
C LEU A 447 6.95 6.64 -22.11
N GLY A 448 6.53 6.06 -20.98
CA GLY A 448 5.13 5.86 -20.66
C GLY A 448 4.35 7.17 -20.73
N ARG A 449 4.73 8.17 -19.94
CA ARG A 449 4.08 9.49 -19.93
C ARG A 449 4.09 10.15 -21.30
N MET A 450 5.23 10.13 -22.00
CA MET A 450 5.35 10.67 -23.37
C MET A 450 4.35 10.01 -24.33
N ALA A 451 4.15 8.71 -24.22
CA ALA A 451 3.24 8.00 -25.11
C ALA A 451 1.75 8.23 -24.76
N GLU A 452 1.43 8.39 -23.47
CA GLU A 452 0.09 8.79 -23.02
C GLU A 452 -0.27 10.21 -23.49
N LEU A 453 0.71 11.12 -23.49
CA LEU A 453 0.56 12.51 -23.92
C LEU A 453 0.71 12.70 -25.43
N GLY A 454 0.73 11.62 -26.23
CA GLY A 454 0.80 11.71 -27.68
C GLY A 454 2.10 12.31 -28.23
N VAL A 455 3.20 12.26 -27.47
CA VAL A 455 4.52 12.75 -27.90
C VAL A 455 5.26 11.71 -28.73
N ILE A 456 5.10 10.43 -28.39
CA ILE A 456 5.70 9.30 -29.08
C ILE A 456 4.67 8.20 -29.30
N ASP A 457 4.85 7.44 -30.37
CA ASP A 457 4.19 6.15 -30.54
C ASP A 457 5.11 5.03 -30.06
N TRP A 458 4.51 4.02 -29.43
CA TRP A 458 5.22 2.83 -28.91
C TRP A 458 4.60 1.55 -29.45
N GLU A 459 5.44 0.73 -30.06
CA GLU A 459 5.08 -0.59 -30.58
C GLU A 459 6.00 -1.67 -30.04
N THR A 460 5.57 -2.92 -30.15
CA THR A 460 6.39 -4.08 -29.83
C THR A 460 6.53 -4.90 -31.11
N ASN A 461 7.76 -5.17 -31.54
CA ASN A 461 8.00 -5.95 -32.75
C ASN A 461 7.81 -7.47 -32.50
N SER A 462 7.96 -8.27 -33.55
CA SER A 462 7.86 -9.74 -33.50
C SER A 462 8.85 -10.40 -32.53
N GLU A 463 9.98 -9.75 -32.25
CA GLU A 463 11.00 -10.19 -31.27
C GLU A 463 10.73 -9.70 -29.85
N LYS A 464 9.55 -9.14 -29.58
CA LYS A 464 9.16 -8.52 -28.29
C LYS A 464 10.01 -7.31 -27.89
N LYS A 465 10.74 -6.69 -28.82
CA LYS A 465 11.49 -5.45 -28.58
C LYS A 465 10.58 -4.23 -28.72
N SER A 466 10.79 -3.25 -27.85
CA SER A 466 10.06 -1.98 -27.90
C SER A 466 10.61 -1.07 -28.98
N LEU A 467 9.75 -0.61 -29.88
CA LEU A 467 10.06 0.37 -30.93
C LEU A 467 9.35 1.68 -30.60
N TYR A 468 10.07 2.80 -30.75
CA TYR A 468 9.54 4.13 -30.48
C TYR A 468 9.68 5.01 -31.71
N THR A 469 8.66 5.82 -32.00
CA THR A 469 8.69 6.84 -33.05
C THR A 469 8.09 8.15 -32.54
N ILE A 470 8.45 9.28 -33.15
CA ILE A 470 7.80 10.55 -32.82
C ILE A 470 6.38 10.53 -33.37
N ALA A 471 5.41 10.79 -32.51
CA ALA A 471 4.02 10.85 -32.93
C ALA A 471 3.82 12.02 -33.91
N LYS A 472 3.04 11.78 -34.96
CA LYS A 472 2.59 12.86 -35.84
C LYS A 472 1.46 13.59 -35.12
N LYS A 473 1.66 14.85 -34.73
CA LYS A 473 0.55 15.68 -34.23
C LYS A 473 -0.55 15.68 -35.31
N SER A 474 -1.73 15.14 -34.97
CA SER A 474 -2.92 15.09 -35.81
C SER A 474 -3.64 16.42 -35.85
#